data_AF-A0A558BZR5-F1
#
_entry.id   AF-A0A558BZR5-F1
#
_cell.length_a   1.000
_cell.length_b   1.000
_cell.length_c   1.000
_cell.angle_alpha   90.00
_cell.angle_beta   90.00
_cell.angle_gamma   90.00
#
_symmetry.space_group_name_H-M   'P 1'
#
loop_
_entity.id
_entity.type
_entity.pdbx_description
1 polymer ?
#
loop_
_entity_poly.entity_id
_entity_poly.type
_entity_poly.pdbx_seq_one_letter_code
_entity_poly.pdbx_strand_id
1 'polypeptide(L)'
;MDLPSAEATGPHRHFLLHKPAGYLSQFISAFPREARLKRFLGELYDFPPGIMAVGRLDEDSEGLLLLTTDGRLSETVRSRHMEKEYYAQVDGLPTDDALLQLQQGVDISIHGKSFRTSPCLAHALPVAPTLAPRARPVRDDRHGPTSWLSLTLTEGKFRQVRKMTAVVGLPTLRLVRVRIGPWHLGDLPPGQVRELTDLDVAFSKKVDN
;
A
#
# COMPACT_ATOMS: atom_id res chain seq x y z
N MET A 1 -3.61 25.19 25.59
CA MET A 1 -4.32 26.20 24.78
C MET A 1 -4.82 25.43 23.58
N ASP A 2 -6.00 24.82 23.75
CA ASP A 2 -6.54 23.84 22.82
C ASP A 2 -7.07 24.53 21.57
N LEU A 3 -6.60 24.08 20.40
CA LEU A 3 -7.16 24.47 19.11
C LEU A 3 -8.56 23.83 18.98
N PRO A 4 -9.58 24.57 18.53
CA PRO A 4 -10.91 23.99 18.35
C PRO A 4 -10.86 22.95 17.24
N SER A 5 -11.17 21.70 17.57
CA SER A 5 -11.51 20.65 16.61
C SER A 5 -12.84 21.02 15.97
N ALA A 6 -12.77 21.76 14.86
CA ALA A 6 -13.93 21.97 14.00
C ALA A 6 -14.31 20.60 13.40
N GLU A 7 -15.33 19.95 13.94
CA GLU A 7 -16.01 18.87 13.22
C GLU A 7 -16.53 19.48 11.91
N ALA A 8 -15.97 19.05 10.79
CA ALA A 8 -16.44 19.45 9.48
C ALA A 8 -17.89 18.94 9.31
N THR A 9 -18.85 19.86 9.29
CA THR A 9 -20.30 19.60 9.28
C THR A 9 -20.86 19.13 7.93
N GLY A 10 -20.01 18.62 7.03
CA GLY A 10 -20.39 18.12 5.71
C GLY A 10 -20.32 16.60 5.60
N PRO A 11 -20.91 16.00 4.55
CA PRO A 11 -20.77 14.56 4.31
C PRO A 11 -19.30 14.19 4.15
N HIS A 12 -18.90 13.05 4.74
CA HIS A 12 -17.54 12.56 4.59
C HIS A 12 -17.25 12.21 3.12
N ARG A 13 -16.02 12.50 2.69
CA ARG A 13 -15.53 12.25 1.33
C ARG A 13 -14.42 11.22 1.36
N HIS A 14 -14.41 10.34 0.37
CA HIS A 14 -13.52 9.20 0.30
C HIS A 14 -12.95 9.06 -1.10
N PHE A 15 -11.67 8.73 -1.20
CA PHE A 15 -10.97 8.67 -2.47
C PHE A 15 -10.05 7.47 -2.54
N LEU A 16 -10.00 6.85 -3.71
CA LEU A 16 -8.95 5.92 -4.09
C LEU A 16 -7.90 6.68 -4.90
N LEU A 17 -6.66 6.65 -4.43
CA LEU A 17 -5.51 7.20 -5.13
C LEU A 17 -4.60 6.07 -5.58
N HIS A 18 -4.17 6.07 -6.84
CA HIS A 18 -2.99 5.31 -7.25
C HIS A 18 -1.75 6.14 -6.92
N LYS A 19 -1.18 5.94 -5.73
CA LYS A 19 0.01 6.66 -5.29
C LYS A 19 1.22 6.25 -6.15
N PRO A 20 1.89 7.20 -6.84
CA PRO A 20 3.12 6.90 -7.55
C PRO A 20 4.30 6.67 -6.59
N ALA A 21 5.34 5.98 -7.08
CA ALA A 21 6.64 5.95 -6.42
C ALA A 21 7.26 7.37 -6.40
N GLY A 22 8.01 7.68 -5.34
CA GLY A 22 8.63 8.99 -5.11
C GLY A 22 7.75 9.99 -4.38
N TYR A 23 6.50 9.64 -4.08
CA TYR A 23 5.61 10.44 -3.26
C TYR A 23 5.61 9.97 -1.81
N LEU A 24 5.60 10.90 -0.86
CA LEU A 24 5.33 10.61 0.55
C LEU A 24 3.82 10.43 0.75
N SER A 25 3.43 9.53 1.65
CA SER A 25 2.03 9.39 2.09
C SER A 25 1.65 10.52 3.07
N GLN A 26 1.86 11.76 2.66
CA GLN A 26 1.65 13.01 3.41
C GLN A 26 1.16 14.08 2.42
N PHE A 27 0.32 15.01 2.86
CA PHE A 27 -0.24 16.04 1.99
C PHE A 27 0.63 17.29 1.86
N ILE A 28 1.29 17.67 2.96
CA ILE A 28 2.20 18.81 3.06
C ILE A 28 3.32 18.47 4.05
N SER A 29 4.40 19.26 4.04
CA SER A 29 5.42 19.23 5.09
C SER A 29 5.48 20.57 5.81
N ALA A 30 5.64 20.52 7.14
CA ALA A 30 5.91 21.70 7.95
C ALA A 30 7.37 22.19 7.83
N PHE A 31 8.25 21.41 7.18
CA PHE A 31 9.67 21.72 7.05
C PHE A 31 9.99 22.20 5.62
N PRO A 32 10.39 23.48 5.42
CA PRO A 32 10.60 24.05 4.09
C PRO A 32 11.59 23.29 3.21
N ARG A 33 12.65 22.73 3.82
CA ARG A 33 13.65 21.93 3.09
C ARG A 33 13.07 20.63 2.55
N GLU A 34 12.22 19.95 3.31
CA GLU A 34 11.57 18.71 2.87
C GLU A 34 10.51 19.01 1.80
N ALA A 35 9.72 20.07 2.01
CA ALA A 35 8.72 20.55 1.05
C ALA A 35 9.31 20.80 -0.35
N ARG A 36 10.57 21.24 -0.44
CA ARG A 36 11.28 21.48 -1.72
C ARG A 36 11.87 20.21 -2.36
N LEU A 37 12.15 19.17 -1.57
CA LEU A 37 12.91 17.99 -2.02
C LEU A 37 12.04 16.76 -2.24
N LYS A 38 10.83 16.75 -1.70
CA LYS A 38 9.92 15.61 -1.71
C LYS A 38 8.64 15.96 -2.45
N ARG A 39 7.94 14.92 -2.90
CA ARG A 39 6.61 15.04 -3.51
C ARG A 39 5.55 14.57 -2.55
N PHE A 40 4.42 15.27 -2.51
CA PHE A 40 3.35 15.08 -1.55
C PHE A 40 2.02 14.79 -2.24
N LEU A 41 1.11 14.12 -1.53
CA LEU A 41 -0.19 13.74 -2.08
C LEU A 41 -1.03 14.97 -2.48
N GLY A 42 -0.86 16.10 -1.78
CA GLY A 42 -1.58 17.34 -2.08
C GLY A 42 -1.26 17.93 -3.47
N GLU A 43 -0.19 17.49 -4.12
CA GLU A 43 0.13 17.89 -5.50
C GLU A 43 -0.69 17.14 -6.56
N LEU A 44 -1.35 16.04 -6.19
CA LEU A 44 -1.99 15.14 -7.14
C LEU A 44 -3.46 15.49 -7.42
N TYR A 45 -4.13 16.16 -6.49
CA TYR A 45 -5.55 16.47 -6.58
C TYR A 45 -5.92 17.55 -5.55
N ASP A 46 -6.99 18.30 -5.83
CA ASP A 46 -7.57 19.28 -4.91
C ASP A 46 -8.47 18.58 -3.87
N PHE A 47 -7.83 17.99 -2.85
CA PHE A 47 -8.54 17.26 -1.80
C PHE A 47 -9.22 18.22 -0.81
N PRO A 48 -10.39 17.83 -0.26
CA PRO A 48 -11.09 18.66 0.72
C PRO A 48 -10.26 18.85 2.01
N PRO A 49 -10.48 19.96 2.74
CA PRO A 49 -9.93 20.14 4.08
C PRO A 49 -10.26 18.95 5.00
N GLY A 50 -9.31 18.57 5.86
CA GLY A 50 -9.49 17.44 6.79
C GLY A 50 -9.27 16.05 6.17
N ILE A 51 -8.89 15.97 4.89
CA ILE A 51 -8.50 14.71 4.26
C ILE A 51 -7.31 14.06 4.97
N MET A 52 -7.32 12.74 5.10
CA MET A 52 -6.21 11.95 5.62
C MET A 52 -5.98 10.68 4.82
N ALA A 53 -4.72 10.24 4.80
CA ALA A 53 -4.35 8.96 4.23
C ALA A 53 -4.67 7.82 5.21
N VAL A 54 -5.33 6.78 4.72
CA VAL A 54 -5.66 5.60 5.50
C VAL A 54 -4.48 4.62 5.49
N GLY A 55 -3.66 4.73 6.54
CA GLY A 55 -2.37 4.06 6.58
C GLY A 55 -1.34 4.74 5.67
N ARG A 56 -0.23 4.05 5.37
CA ARG A 56 0.87 4.61 4.58
C ARG A 56 1.40 3.59 3.60
N LEU A 57 1.83 4.07 2.44
CA LEU A 57 2.78 3.40 1.56
C LEU A 57 4.12 4.14 1.68
N ASP A 58 5.21 3.38 1.66
CA ASP A 58 6.56 3.95 1.65
C ASP A 58 6.78 4.83 0.41
N GLU A 59 7.76 5.73 0.46
CA GLU A 59 8.09 6.64 -0.64
C GLU A 59 8.35 5.86 -1.94
N ASP A 60 9.07 4.75 -1.87
CA ASP A 60 9.44 3.88 -2.98
C ASP A 60 8.33 2.91 -3.42
N SER A 61 7.19 2.90 -2.73
CA SER A 61 6.09 1.95 -2.95
C SER A 61 4.91 2.62 -3.66
N GLU A 62 4.20 1.84 -4.48
CA GLU A 62 3.17 2.30 -5.40
C GLU A 62 1.79 1.71 -5.05
N GLY A 63 0.76 2.21 -5.73
CA GLY A 63 -0.54 1.56 -5.80
C GLY A 63 -1.59 2.21 -4.91
N LEU A 64 -2.61 1.42 -4.58
CA LEU A 64 -3.86 1.86 -3.99
C LEU A 64 -3.64 2.46 -2.59
N LEU A 65 -4.06 3.69 -2.41
CA LEU A 65 -4.13 4.39 -1.14
C LEU A 65 -5.53 4.96 -0.96
N LEU A 66 -6.22 4.54 0.10
CA LEU A 66 -7.50 5.13 0.47
C LEU A 66 -7.24 6.43 1.22
N LEU A 67 -7.95 7.49 0.85
CA LEU A 67 -7.98 8.78 1.52
C LEU A 67 -9.41 9.05 1.99
N THR A 68 -9.56 9.67 3.15
CA THR A 68 -10.88 9.87 3.78
C THR A 68 -10.89 11.11 4.65
N THR A 69 -12.05 11.76 4.80
CA THR A 69 -12.29 12.74 5.88
C THR A 69 -12.94 12.11 7.11
N ASP A 70 -13.31 10.81 7.05
CA ASP A 70 -13.88 10.05 8.15
C ASP A 70 -12.81 9.28 8.93
N GLY A 71 -12.61 9.65 10.19
CA GLY A 71 -11.71 8.96 11.11
C GLY A 71 -12.12 7.53 11.45
N ARG A 72 -13.43 7.22 11.49
CA ARG A 72 -13.94 5.88 11.80
C ARG A 72 -13.61 4.90 10.68
N LEU A 73 -13.84 5.27 9.42
CA LEU A 73 -13.41 4.46 8.28
C LEU A 73 -11.90 4.23 8.30
N SER A 74 -11.10 5.26 8.62
CA SER A 74 -9.65 5.13 8.73
C SER A 74 -9.22 4.06 9.75
N GLU A 75 -9.90 3.99 10.89
CA GLU A 75 -9.66 2.97 11.91
C GLU A 75 -10.07 1.57 11.42
N THR A 76 -11.28 1.41 10.89
CA THR A 76 -11.80 0.14 10.35
C THR A 76 -10.86 -0.46 9.31
N VAL A 77 -10.37 0.36 8.38
CA VAL A 77 -9.48 -0.10 7.29
C VAL A 77 -8.07 -0.40 7.78
N ARG A 78 -7.61 0.24 8.86
CA ARG A 78 -6.32 -0.07 9.52
C ARG A 78 -6.40 -1.27 10.46
N SER A 79 -7.58 -1.79 10.75
CA SER A 79 -7.78 -2.98 11.58
C SER A 79 -7.15 -4.23 10.96
N ARG A 80 -6.98 -5.25 11.81
CA ARG A 80 -6.48 -6.59 11.40
C ARG A 80 -7.51 -7.42 10.63
N HIS A 81 -8.73 -6.94 10.45
CA HIS A 81 -9.75 -7.64 9.66
C HIS A 81 -9.76 -7.18 8.19
N MET A 82 -9.00 -6.13 7.88
CA MET A 82 -8.94 -5.55 6.54
C MET A 82 -7.69 -6.04 5.81
N GLU A 83 -7.91 -6.94 4.87
CA GLU A 83 -6.87 -7.45 3.98
C GLU A 83 -6.31 -6.36 3.07
N LYS A 84 -5.03 -6.50 2.75
CA LYS A 84 -4.29 -5.65 1.83
C LYS A 84 -3.43 -6.55 0.95
N GLU A 85 -3.66 -6.49 -0.36
CA GLU A 85 -2.94 -7.31 -1.32
C GLU A 85 -1.87 -6.49 -2.03
N TYR A 86 -0.68 -7.07 -2.14
CA TYR A 86 0.48 -6.46 -2.74
C TYR A 86 1.03 -7.36 -3.84
N TYR A 87 1.34 -6.77 -4.98
CA TYR A 87 2.21 -7.39 -5.98
C TYR A 87 3.63 -6.91 -5.74
N ALA A 88 4.52 -7.87 -5.49
CA ALA A 88 5.93 -7.65 -5.26
C ALA A 88 6.75 -8.25 -6.41
N GLN A 89 7.43 -7.41 -7.17
CA GLN A 89 8.49 -7.89 -8.06
C GLN A 89 9.72 -8.16 -7.20
N VAL A 90 10.26 -9.38 -7.27
CA VAL A 90 11.40 -9.81 -6.47
C VAL A 90 12.59 -10.18 -7.34
N ASP A 91 13.79 -10.09 -6.76
CA ASP A 91 15.01 -10.59 -7.36
C ASP A 91 15.13 -12.10 -7.16
N GLY A 92 15.21 -12.87 -8.24
CA GLY A 92 15.20 -14.33 -8.23
C GLY A 92 13.84 -14.95 -8.55
N LEU A 93 13.79 -16.29 -8.44
CA LEU A 93 12.60 -17.10 -8.62
C LEU A 93 12.23 -17.76 -7.29
N PRO A 94 10.96 -17.76 -6.86
CA PRO A 94 10.55 -18.37 -5.61
C PRO A 94 10.64 -19.90 -5.69
N THR A 95 11.14 -20.51 -4.62
CA THR A 95 10.98 -21.94 -4.36
C THR A 95 9.71 -22.19 -3.56
N ASP A 96 9.20 -23.42 -3.60
CA ASP A 96 8.04 -23.82 -2.78
C ASP A 96 8.32 -23.62 -1.29
N ASP A 97 9.56 -23.88 -0.84
CA ASP A 97 9.99 -23.63 0.54
C ASP A 97 9.93 -22.14 0.91
N ALA A 98 10.43 -21.25 0.03
CA ALA A 98 10.36 -19.81 0.27
C ALA A 98 8.91 -19.31 0.35
N LEU A 99 8.02 -19.82 -0.50
CA LEU A 99 6.59 -19.51 -0.45
C LEU A 99 5.94 -20.03 0.83
N LEU A 100 6.26 -21.27 1.24
CA LEU A 100 5.75 -21.87 2.46
C LEU A 100 6.19 -21.08 3.71
N GLN A 101 7.45 -20.65 3.76
CA GLN A 101 7.95 -19.79 4.84
C GLN A 101 7.17 -18.47 4.91
N LEU A 102 6.94 -17.80 3.78
CA LEU A 102 6.12 -16.58 3.74
C LEU A 102 4.69 -16.82 4.23
N GLN A 103 4.08 -17.94 3.83
CA GLN A 103 2.72 -18.32 4.23
C GLN A 103 2.60 -18.60 5.73
N GLN A 104 3.60 -19.26 6.33
CA GLN A 104 3.67 -19.57 7.76
C GLN A 104 4.11 -18.37 8.63
N GLY A 105 4.48 -17.26 7.99
CA GLY A 105 5.08 -16.10 8.61
C GLY A 105 6.59 -16.26 8.82
N VAL A 106 7.29 -15.14 8.90
CA VAL A 106 8.76 -15.09 9.01
C VAL A 106 9.16 -14.07 10.07
N ASP A 107 10.38 -14.20 10.59
CA ASP A 107 10.94 -13.23 11.54
C ASP A 107 11.60 -12.07 10.79
N ILE A 108 11.14 -10.86 11.06
CA ILE A 108 11.68 -9.62 10.46
C ILE A 108 12.11 -8.64 11.55
N SER A 109 13.07 -7.77 11.24
CA SER A 109 13.47 -6.69 12.15
C SER A 109 12.56 -5.47 12.02
N ILE A 110 11.91 -5.06 13.11
CA ILE A 110 11.12 -3.83 13.22
C ILE A 110 11.72 -2.96 14.33
N HIS A 111 12.26 -1.79 13.95
CA HIS A 111 12.93 -0.87 14.88
C HIS A 111 14.00 -1.54 15.76
N GLY A 112 14.80 -2.44 15.16
CA GLY A 112 15.87 -3.16 15.85
C GLY A 112 15.41 -4.37 16.69
N LYS A 113 14.11 -4.69 16.71
CA LYS A 113 13.56 -5.84 17.44
C LYS A 113 13.05 -6.90 16.47
N SER A 114 13.21 -8.18 16.82
CA SER A 114 12.60 -9.27 16.06
C SER A 114 11.08 -9.21 16.19
N PHE A 115 10.39 -9.43 15.08
CA PHE A 115 8.94 -9.49 14.97
C PHE A 115 8.57 -10.64 14.04
N ARG A 116 7.83 -11.61 14.57
CA ARG A 116 7.24 -12.69 13.78
C ARG A 116 6.00 -12.17 13.07
N THR A 117 5.97 -12.25 11.74
CA THR A 117 4.79 -11.87 10.97
C THR A 117 3.67 -12.87 11.15
N SER A 118 2.43 -12.40 11.00
CA SER A 118 1.28 -13.29 10.96
C SER A 118 1.34 -14.16 9.69
N PRO A 119 0.76 -15.38 9.72
CA PRO A 119 0.52 -16.15 8.51
C PRO A 119 -0.24 -15.33 7.47
N CYS A 120 0.07 -15.54 6.19
CA CYS A 120 -0.49 -14.76 5.10
C CYS A 120 -0.71 -15.61 3.86
N LEU A 121 -1.49 -15.11 2.90
CA LEU A 121 -1.53 -15.72 1.57
C LEU A 121 -0.33 -15.19 0.78
N ALA A 122 0.51 -16.08 0.28
CA ALA A 122 1.63 -15.76 -0.58
C ALA A 122 1.73 -16.79 -1.71
N HIS A 123 1.81 -16.33 -2.96
CA HIS A 123 1.97 -17.20 -4.13
C HIS A 123 2.71 -16.47 -5.26
N ALA A 124 3.38 -17.22 -6.12
CA ALA A 124 3.96 -16.67 -7.34
C ALA A 124 2.86 -16.30 -8.34
N LEU A 125 3.00 -15.16 -9.00
CA LEU A 125 2.17 -14.84 -10.15
C LEU A 125 2.77 -15.53 -11.39
N PRO A 126 1.99 -16.35 -12.11
CA PRO A 126 2.49 -17.10 -13.27
C PRO A 126 2.85 -16.18 -14.45
N VAL A 127 2.25 -14.99 -14.50
CA VAL A 127 2.49 -13.97 -15.52
C VAL A 127 2.72 -12.64 -14.82
N ALA A 128 3.62 -11.83 -15.37
CA ALA A 128 3.82 -10.47 -14.88
C ALA A 128 2.49 -9.68 -14.95
N PRO A 129 2.09 -8.99 -13.86
CA PRO A 129 0.86 -8.22 -13.86
C PRO A 129 0.95 -7.03 -14.80
N THR A 130 -0.16 -6.69 -15.45
CA THR A 130 -0.28 -5.48 -16.28
C THR A 130 -0.30 -4.24 -15.37
N LEU A 131 0.87 -3.67 -15.12
CA LEU A 131 1.04 -2.46 -14.32
C LEU A 131 1.68 -1.37 -15.17
N ALA A 132 1.31 -0.12 -14.92
CA ALA A 132 1.92 1.02 -15.60
C ALA A 132 3.45 0.99 -15.46
N PRO A 133 4.21 1.32 -16.52
CA PRO A 133 5.66 1.34 -16.47
C PRO A 133 6.13 2.41 -15.48
N ARG A 134 7.25 2.14 -14.80
CA ARG A 134 7.89 3.14 -13.95
C ARG A 134 8.72 4.09 -14.82
N ALA A 135 8.76 5.36 -14.44
CA ALA A 135 9.64 6.35 -15.07
C ALA A 135 11.14 6.00 -14.93
N ARG A 136 11.51 5.25 -13.88
CA ARG A 136 12.85 4.70 -13.69
C ARG A 136 12.75 3.17 -13.70
N PRO A 137 13.55 2.47 -14.53
CA PRO A 137 13.65 1.02 -14.48
C PRO A 137 13.98 0.57 -13.06
N VAL A 138 13.40 -0.54 -12.65
CA VAL A 138 13.67 -1.11 -11.34
C VAL A 138 15.08 -1.71 -11.29
N ARG A 139 15.54 -2.24 -12.43
CA ARG A 139 16.83 -2.91 -12.60
C ARG A 139 17.20 -3.00 -14.08
N ASP A 140 18.48 -3.24 -14.36
CA ASP A 140 19.00 -3.65 -15.67
C ASP A 140 18.91 -5.18 -15.83
N ASP A 141 18.52 -5.64 -17.02
CA ASP A 141 18.29 -7.04 -17.39
C ASP A 141 19.49 -7.97 -17.17
N ARG A 142 20.71 -7.43 -17.08
CA ARG A 142 21.95 -8.21 -16.88
C ARG A 142 22.07 -8.91 -15.53
N HIS A 143 21.19 -8.63 -14.59
CA HIS A 143 21.39 -9.00 -13.19
C HIS A 143 20.63 -10.27 -12.74
N GLY A 144 20.16 -11.08 -13.68
CA GLY A 144 19.46 -12.35 -13.39
C GLY A 144 17.93 -12.23 -13.39
N PRO A 145 17.21 -13.35 -13.15
CA PRO A 145 15.77 -13.39 -13.30
C PRO A 145 15.05 -12.56 -12.25
N THR A 146 13.85 -12.10 -12.59
CA THR A 146 12.90 -11.53 -11.63
C THR A 146 11.58 -12.25 -11.77
N SER A 147 10.84 -12.32 -10.68
CA SER A 147 9.47 -12.86 -10.67
C SER A 147 8.54 -11.96 -9.89
N TRP A 148 7.24 -12.25 -9.97
CA TRP A 148 6.22 -11.55 -9.23
C TRP A 148 5.58 -12.46 -8.19
N LEU A 149 5.32 -11.92 -7.01
CA LEU A 149 4.58 -12.55 -5.94
C LEU A 149 3.32 -11.74 -5.64
N SER A 150 2.21 -12.40 -5.35
CA SER A 150 1.10 -11.77 -4.62
C SER A 150 1.22 -12.11 -3.13
N LEU A 151 1.11 -11.10 -2.27
CA LEU A 151 1.05 -11.26 -0.83
C LEU A 151 -0.19 -10.53 -0.28
N THR A 152 -1.08 -11.25 0.42
CA THR A 152 -2.24 -10.66 1.10
C THR A 152 -2.03 -10.68 2.61
N LEU A 153 -1.94 -9.49 3.20
CA LEU A 153 -1.66 -9.27 4.61
C LEU A 153 -2.83 -8.59 5.31
N THR A 154 -3.03 -8.90 6.58
CA THR A 154 -3.96 -8.20 7.48
C THR A 154 -3.27 -7.22 8.43
N GLU A 155 -1.94 -7.20 8.43
CA GLU A 155 -1.11 -6.28 9.20
C GLU A 155 -0.32 -5.31 8.32
N GLY A 156 0.25 -4.27 8.93
CA GLY A 156 0.96 -3.21 8.21
C GLY A 156 2.13 -2.67 9.02
N LYS A 157 3.20 -3.45 9.19
CA LYS A 157 4.45 -3.00 9.82
C LYS A 157 5.34 -2.24 8.82
N PHE A 158 6.28 -1.44 9.36
CA PHE A 158 7.20 -0.64 8.55
C PHE A 158 8.04 -1.52 7.59
N ARG A 159 7.87 -1.29 6.28
CA ARG A 159 8.49 -2.03 5.17
C ARG A 159 8.25 -3.54 5.22
N GLN A 160 7.12 -3.98 5.78
CA GLN A 160 6.87 -5.38 6.10
C GLN A 160 7.09 -6.33 4.92
N VAL A 161 6.39 -6.14 3.80
CA VAL A 161 6.50 -7.01 2.62
C VAL A 161 7.95 -7.09 2.14
N ARG A 162 8.63 -5.95 2.01
CA ARG A 162 10.03 -5.91 1.55
C ARG A 162 10.97 -6.68 2.47
N LYS A 163 10.73 -6.64 3.79
CA LYS A 163 11.50 -7.41 4.77
C LYS A 163 11.18 -8.89 4.70
N MET A 164 9.91 -9.25 4.57
CA MET A 164 9.47 -10.65 4.45
C MET A 164 10.10 -11.31 3.24
N THR A 165 10.03 -10.69 2.05
CA THR A 165 10.62 -11.31 0.86
C THR A 165 12.16 -11.35 0.94
N ALA A 166 12.80 -10.35 1.54
CA ALA A 166 14.25 -10.35 1.72
C ALA A 166 14.76 -11.49 2.62
N VAL A 167 14.07 -11.82 3.71
CA VAL A 167 14.52 -12.89 4.62
C VAL A 167 14.43 -14.29 4.02
N VAL A 168 13.56 -14.51 3.03
CA VAL A 168 13.48 -15.75 2.25
C VAL A 168 14.35 -15.73 0.98
N GLY A 169 15.28 -14.77 0.87
CA GLY A 169 16.23 -14.69 -0.25
C GLY A 169 15.67 -14.04 -1.52
N LEU A 170 14.53 -13.35 -1.46
CA LEU A 170 13.86 -12.71 -2.59
C LEU A 170 13.68 -11.20 -2.38
N PRO A 171 14.75 -10.38 -2.37
CA PRO A 171 14.63 -8.93 -2.13
C PRO A 171 13.60 -8.26 -3.06
N THR A 172 12.69 -7.45 -2.49
CA THR A 172 11.67 -6.75 -3.28
C THR A 172 12.27 -5.60 -4.08
N LEU A 173 12.13 -5.66 -5.40
CA LEU A 173 12.52 -4.66 -6.38
C LEU A 173 11.42 -3.59 -6.56
N ARG A 174 10.18 -4.02 -6.79
CA ARG A 174 8.99 -3.17 -6.97
C ARG A 174 7.87 -3.65 -6.08
N LEU A 175 7.13 -2.72 -5.45
CA LEU A 175 6.02 -3.05 -4.58
C LEU A 175 4.80 -2.19 -4.93
N VAL A 176 3.70 -2.84 -5.28
CA VAL A 176 2.43 -2.18 -5.63
C VAL A 176 1.31 -2.76 -4.79
N ARG A 177 0.64 -1.94 -3.98
CA ARG A 177 -0.59 -2.38 -3.31
C ARG A 177 -1.74 -2.35 -4.32
N VAL A 178 -2.31 -3.50 -4.62
CA VAL A 178 -3.36 -3.61 -5.65
C VAL A 178 -4.76 -3.69 -5.07
N ARG A 179 -4.89 -3.97 -3.77
CA ARG A 179 -6.20 -4.09 -3.10
C ARG A 179 -6.15 -3.68 -1.64
N ILE A 180 -7.25 -3.10 -1.16
CA ILE A 180 -7.55 -2.87 0.26
C ILE A 180 -8.98 -3.36 0.48
N GLY A 181 -9.14 -4.49 1.16
CA GLY A 181 -10.44 -5.14 1.34
C GLY A 181 -11.24 -5.26 0.03
N PRO A 182 -12.39 -4.57 -0.10
CA PRO A 182 -13.23 -4.60 -1.30
C PRO A 182 -12.76 -3.66 -2.42
N TRP A 183 -11.82 -2.74 -2.16
CA TRP A 183 -11.38 -1.77 -3.14
C TRP A 183 -10.16 -2.29 -3.90
N HIS A 184 -10.26 -2.26 -5.23
CA HIS A 184 -9.19 -2.67 -6.14
C HIS A 184 -8.60 -1.47 -6.86
N LEU A 185 -7.31 -1.56 -7.18
CA LEU A 185 -6.60 -0.58 -8.00
C LEU A 185 -7.19 -0.51 -9.42
N GLY A 186 -7.51 -1.68 -10.00
CA GLY A 186 -8.10 -1.77 -11.32
C GLY A 186 -7.22 -1.12 -12.40
N ASP A 187 -7.87 -0.32 -13.25
CA ASP A 187 -7.27 0.45 -14.34
C ASP A 187 -6.89 1.88 -13.94
N LEU A 188 -7.02 2.27 -12.66
CA LEU A 188 -6.71 3.61 -12.17
C LEU A 188 -5.24 3.95 -12.48
N PRO A 189 -4.94 4.94 -13.34
CA PRO A 189 -3.56 5.24 -13.72
C PRO A 189 -2.74 5.84 -12.56
N PRO A 190 -1.40 5.70 -12.56
CA PRO A 190 -0.55 6.33 -11.54
C PRO A 190 -0.81 7.83 -11.40
N GLY A 191 -0.98 8.29 -10.17
CA GLY A 191 -1.24 9.69 -9.83
C GLY A 191 -2.71 10.09 -9.94
N GLN A 192 -3.56 9.25 -10.52
CA GLN A 192 -4.98 9.53 -10.65
C GLN A 192 -5.77 9.19 -9.38
N VAL A 193 -6.84 9.94 -9.19
CA VAL A 193 -7.73 9.88 -8.04
C VAL A 193 -9.14 9.56 -8.51
N ARG A 194 -9.83 8.68 -7.78
CA ARG A 194 -11.24 8.39 -7.97
C ARG A 194 -11.98 8.62 -6.66
N GLU A 195 -12.93 9.55 -6.65
CA GLU A 195 -13.84 9.74 -5.52
C GLU A 195 -14.83 8.57 -5.43
N LEU A 196 -15.09 8.11 -4.21
CA LEU A 196 -16.08 7.09 -3.92
C LEU A 196 -17.36 7.78 -3.48
N THR A 197 -18.42 7.60 -4.27
CA THR A 197 -19.73 8.22 -4.00
C THR A 197 -20.64 7.38 -3.10
N ASP A 198 -20.32 6.09 -2.94
CA ASP A 198 -21.08 5.16 -2.08
C ASP A 198 -20.12 4.11 -1.49
N LEU A 199 -19.94 4.12 -0.18
CA LEU A 199 -19.12 3.14 0.55
C LEU A 199 -19.89 1.86 0.89
N ASP A 200 -21.22 1.91 0.95
CA ASP A 200 -22.05 0.80 1.42
C ASP A 200 -21.98 -0.38 0.44
N VAL A 201 -21.86 -0.10 -0.86
CA VAL A 201 -21.62 -1.12 -1.90
C VAL A 201 -20.32 -1.90 -1.67
N ALA A 202 -19.31 -1.29 -1.06
CA ALA A 202 -18.03 -1.92 -0.82
C ALA A 202 -18.06 -2.88 0.39
N PHE A 203 -18.86 -2.58 1.42
CA PHE A 203 -18.99 -3.43 2.61
C PHE A 203 -20.11 -4.48 2.51
N SER A 204 -21.10 -4.26 1.65
CA SER A 204 -22.27 -5.16 1.50
C SER A 204 -21.94 -6.51 0.82
N LYS A 205 -20.82 -6.63 0.08
CA LYS A 205 -20.39 -7.90 -0.54
C LYS A 205 -19.84 -8.96 0.44
N LYS A 206 -20.03 -8.79 1.75
CA LYS A 206 -19.57 -9.74 2.79
C LYS A 206 -20.70 -10.52 3.47
N VAL A 207 -21.92 -10.48 2.93
CA VAL A 207 -23.02 -11.34 3.37
C VAL A 207 -23.56 -12.04 2.13
N ASP A 208 -22.98 -13.20 1.81
CA ASP A 208 -23.58 -14.30 1.04
C ASP A 208 -22.52 -15.40 0.90
N ASN A 209 -22.32 -16.16 1.99
CA ASN A 209 -22.03 -17.60 1.95
C ASN A 209 -22.34 -18.23 3.31
#